data_AF-A0A2H0Z4K5-F1
#
_entry.id   AF-A0A2H0Z4K5-F1
#
_cell.length_a   1.000
_cell.length_b   1.000
_cell.length_c   1.000
_cell.angle_alpha   90.00
_cell.angle_beta   90.00
_cell.angle_gamma   90.00
#
_symmetry.space_group_name_H-M   'P 1'
#
loop_
_entity.id
_entity.type
_entity.pdbx_description
1 polymer ?
#
loop_
_entity_poly.entity_id
_entity_poly.type
_entity_poly.pdbx_seq_one_letter_code
_entity_poly.pdbx_strand_id
1 'polypeptide(L)'
;MNVDNFFPELLKKNKRIIARAISYVESEYPQAEDILKRVHGSSGNAYRIGITGPPGAGKSTITNQLAKLYLQNGKSVAIIAVDPTSPFTGGALLGDRVRMSDIGRFENIFIRSMATRGSL
;
A
#
# COMPACT_ATOMS: atom_id res chain seq x y z
N MET A 1 -16.94 -2.42 -12.04
CA MET A 1 -16.05 -3.59 -12.26
C MET A 1 -16.81 -4.84 -11.86
N ASN A 2 -16.74 -5.94 -12.61
CA ASN A 2 -17.35 -7.20 -12.16
C ASN A 2 -16.41 -7.85 -11.13
N VAL A 3 -16.89 -8.00 -9.88
CA VAL A 3 -16.13 -8.53 -8.74
C VAL A 3 -15.67 -9.97 -8.98
N ASP A 4 -16.42 -10.75 -9.77
CA ASP A 4 -16.10 -12.15 -10.05
C ASP A 4 -14.85 -12.32 -10.92
N ASN A 5 -14.65 -11.45 -11.90
CA ASN A 5 -13.45 -11.48 -12.75
C ASN A 5 -12.21 -10.85 -12.09
N PHE A 6 -12.40 -10.21 -10.94
CA PHE A 6 -11.40 -9.39 -10.27
C PHE A 6 -10.62 -10.15 -9.20
N PHE A 7 -11.29 -11.03 -8.45
CA PHE A 7 -10.67 -11.76 -7.34
C PHE A 7 -9.51 -12.67 -7.74
N PRO A 8 -9.57 -13.44 -8.85
CA PRO A 8 -8.45 -14.27 -9.28
C PRO A 8 -7.18 -13.46 -9.60
N GLU A 9 -7.34 -12.27 -10.18
CA GLU A 9 -6.22 -11.38 -10.51
C GLU A 9 -5.59 -10.74 -9.26
N LEU A 10 -6.39 -10.54 -8.21
CA LEU A 10 -5.89 -10.08 -6.91
C LEU A 10 -4.99 -11.14 -6.26
N LEU A 11 -5.37 -12.43 -6.33
CA LEU A 11 -4.56 -13.55 -5.85
C LEU A 11 -3.23 -13.71 -6.62
N LYS A 12 -3.21 -13.35 -7.91
CA LYS A 12 -1.98 -13.29 -8.73
C LYS A 12 -1.07 -12.09 -8.41
N LYS A 13 -1.38 -11.32 -7.37
CA LYS A 13 -0.62 -10.12 -6.95
C LYS A 13 -0.54 -9.04 -8.05
N ASN A 14 -1.55 -8.95 -8.91
CA ASN A 14 -1.59 -7.96 -9.98
C ASN A 14 -1.66 -6.53 -9.40
N LYS A 15 -0.56 -5.78 -9.46
CA LYS A 15 -0.42 -4.46 -8.83
C LYS A 15 -1.51 -3.46 -9.27
N ARG A 16 -1.92 -3.49 -10.54
CA ARG A 16 -2.96 -2.58 -11.06
C ARG A 16 -4.32 -2.89 -10.47
N ILE A 17 -4.62 -4.19 -10.33
CA ILE A 17 -5.88 -4.67 -9.76
C ILE A 17 -5.93 -4.38 -8.25
N ILE A 18 -4.83 -4.61 -7.53
CA ILE A 18 -4.71 -4.25 -6.10
C ILE A 18 -4.92 -2.74 -5.90
N ALA A 19 -4.28 -1.89 -6.71
CA ALA A 19 -4.45 -0.45 -6.60
C ALA A 19 -5.91 0.00 -6.83
N ARG A 20 -6.59 -0.61 -7.81
CA ARG A 20 -8.03 -0.36 -8.06
C ARG A 20 -8.91 -0.87 -6.92
N ALA A 21 -8.59 -2.04 -6.34
CA ALA A 21 -9.25 -2.59 -5.16
C ALA A 21 -9.27 -1.57 -4.02
N ILE A 22 -8.07 -1.06 -3.70
CA ILE A 22 -7.87 -0.09 -2.64
C ILE A 22 -8.66 1.17 -2.95
N SER A 23 -8.60 1.70 -4.18
CA SER A 23 -9.40 2.87 -4.56
C SER A 23 -10.91 2.63 -4.46
N TYR A 24 -11.41 1.44 -4.78
CA TYR A 24 -12.83 1.11 -4.65
C TYR A 24 -13.29 1.15 -3.19
N VAL A 25 -12.49 0.54 -2.31
CA VAL A 25 -12.71 0.56 -0.86
C VAL A 25 -12.56 1.97 -0.30
N GLU A 26 -11.55 2.70 -0.75
CA GLU A 26 -11.32 4.07 -0.29
C GLU A 26 -12.49 4.98 -0.66
N SER A 27 -12.97 4.95 -1.89
CA SER A 27 -14.06 5.82 -2.33
C SER A 27 -15.46 5.31 -1.97
N GLU A 28 -15.57 4.28 -1.12
CA GLU A 28 -16.85 3.75 -0.64
C GLU A 28 -17.81 3.38 -1.78
N TYR A 29 -17.28 2.84 -2.87
CA TYR A 29 -18.11 2.36 -3.97
C TYR A 29 -19.03 1.22 -3.49
N PRO A 30 -20.21 1.01 -4.11
CA PRO A 30 -21.14 -0.04 -3.70
C PRO A 30 -20.53 -1.45 -3.63
N GLN A 31 -19.49 -1.73 -4.41
CA GLN A 31 -18.79 -3.01 -4.44
C GLN A 31 -17.75 -3.18 -3.32
N ALA A 32 -17.48 -2.16 -2.50
CA ALA A 32 -16.43 -2.19 -1.48
C ALA A 32 -16.63 -3.31 -0.46
N GLU A 33 -17.86 -3.50 0.02
CA GLU A 33 -18.18 -4.53 1.01
C GLU A 33 -17.92 -5.94 0.47
N ASP A 34 -18.35 -6.22 -0.77
CA ASP A 34 -18.13 -7.50 -1.44
C ASP A 34 -16.63 -7.78 -1.67
N ILE A 35 -15.88 -6.76 -2.06
CA ILE A 35 -14.43 -6.86 -2.22
C ILE A 35 -13.78 -7.24 -0.87
N LEU A 36 -14.14 -6.54 0.22
CA LEU A 36 -13.58 -6.80 1.55
C LEU A 36 -13.92 -8.21 2.05
N LYS A 37 -15.19 -8.65 1.90
CA LYS A 37 -15.63 -10.00 2.28
C LYS A 37 -14.82 -11.09 1.58
N ARG A 38 -14.58 -10.96 0.27
CA ARG A 38 -13.80 -11.96 -0.49
C ARG A 38 -12.33 -11.96 -0.09
N VAL A 39 -11.72 -10.79 0.11
CA VAL A 39 -10.31 -10.70 0.50
C VAL A 39 -10.07 -11.24 1.91
N HIS A 40 -11.01 -11.02 2.83
CA HIS A 40 -10.87 -11.43 4.24
C HIS A 40 -10.50 -12.92 4.39
N GLY A 41 -11.15 -13.82 3.65
CA GLY A 41 -10.87 -15.27 3.71
C GLY A 41 -9.49 -15.70 3.18
N SER A 42 -8.79 -14.81 2.47
CA SER A 42 -7.44 -15.03 1.92
C SER A 42 -6.36 -14.17 2.61
N SER A 43 -6.74 -13.44 3.67
CA SER A 43 -5.87 -12.51 4.39
C SER A 43 -5.27 -13.13 5.67
N GLY A 44 -4.33 -12.45 6.32
CA GLY A 44 -3.82 -12.81 7.65
C GLY A 44 -2.44 -13.48 7.70
N ASN A 45 -1.94 -13.98 6.57
CA ASN A 45 -0.66 -14.71 6.49
C ASN A 45 0.57 -13.80 6.28
N ALA A 46 0.46 -12.50 6.56
CA ALA A 46 1.52 -11.51 6.36
C ALA A 46 2.03 -10.95 7.69
N TYR A 47 3.35 -10.82 7.81
CA TYR A 47 3.96 -10.10 8.93
C TYR A 47 3.75 -8.59 8.74
N ARG A 48 3.24 -7.90 9.77
CA ARG A 48 2.88 -6.48 9.73
C ARG A 48 3.82 -5.69 10.65
N ILE A 49 4.45 -4.66 10.10
CA ILE A 49 5.41 -3.80 10.81
C ILE A 49 4.92 -2.36 10.72
N GLY A 50 4.67 -1.73 11.87
CA GLY A 50 4.41 -0.29 11.96
C GLY A 50 5.71 0.46 12.19
N ILE A 51 5.95 1.53 11.42
CA ILE A 51 7.12 2.41 11.57
C ILE A 51 6.60 3.83 11.80
N THR A 52 6.98 4.43 12.92
CA THR A 52 6.58 5.79 13.33
C THR A 52 7.77 6.56 13.91
N GLY A 53 7.61 7.87 14.11
CA GLY A 53 8.65 8.77 14.59
C GLY A 53 8.57 10.17 13.97
N PRO A 54 9.30 11.15 14.52
CA PRO A 54 9.21 12.54 14.08
C PRO A 54 9.72 12.74 12.64
N PRO A 55 9.39 13.87 11.98
CA PRO A 55 10.00 14.26 10.71
C PRO A 55 11.53 14.27 10.83
N GLY A 56 12.24 13.77 9.81
CA GLY A 56 13.71 13.70 9.81
C GLY A 56 14.33 12.51 10.56
N ALA A 57 13.57 11.71 11.31
CA ALA A 57 14.08 10.55 12.06
C ALA A 57 14.62 9.36 11.20
N GLY A 58 14.63 9.49 9.88
CA GLY A 58 15.09 8.43 8.98
C GLY A 58 14.10 7.29 8.74
N LYS A 59 12.80 7.47 9.05
CA LYS A 59 11.74 6.46 8.82
C LYS A 59 11.75 5.88 7.41
N SER A 60 11.71 6.73 6.38
CA SER A 60 11.70 6.26 4.99
C SER A 60 13.01 5.53 4.63
N THR A 61 14.14 5.91 5.24
CA THR A 61 15.43 5.24 5.06
C THR A 61 15.41 3.82 5.62
N ILE A 62 14.97 3.64 6.87
CA ILE A 62 14.90 2.29 7.48
C ILE A 62 13.85 1.42 6.79
N THR A 63 12.70 1.99 6.39
CA THR A 63 11.69 1.29 5.59
C THR A 63 12.27 0.79 4.28
N ASN A 64 13.04 1.63 3.56
CA ASN A 64 13.68 1.24 2.30
C ASN A 64 14.67 0.09 2.50
N GLN A 65 15.55 0.17 3.50
CA GLN A 65 16.54 -0.88 3.77
C GLN A 65 15.88 -2.19 4.20
N LEU A 66 14.85 -2.13 5.04
CA LEU A 66 14.10 -3.30 5.47
C LEU A 66 13.37 -3.96 4.29
N ALA A 67 12.75 -3.17 3.42
CA ALA A 67 12.12 -3.67 2.21
C ALA A 67 13.13 -4.38 1.30
N LYS A 68 14.31 -3.78 1.06
CA LYS A 68 15.38 -4.41 0.28
C LYS A 68 15.78 -5.76 0.86
N LEU A 69 16.01 -5.83 2.16
CA LEU A 69 16.39 -7.07 2.83
C LEU A 69 15.34 -8.17 2.59
N TYR A 70 14.06 -7.88 2.75
CA TYR A 70 13.00 -8.87 2.51
C TYR A 70 12.89 -9.27 1.03
N LEU A 71 12.99 -8.30 0.12
CA LEU A 71 12.95 -8.56 -1.33
C LEU A 71 14.12 -9.44 -1.78
N GLN A 72 15.33 -9.17 -1.28
CA GLN A 72 16.55 -9.97 -1.56
C GLN A 72 16.43 -11.41 -1.04
N ASN A 73 15.68 -11.61 0.05
CA ASN A 73 15.35 -12.93 0.59
C ASN A 73 14.14 -13.58 -0.11
N GLY A 74 13.74 -13.09 -1.29
CA GLY A 74 12.65 -13.65 -2.11
C GLY A 74 11.24 -13.43 -1.53
N LYS A 75 11.07 -12.57 -0.52
CA LYS A 75 9.75 -12.25 0.05
C LYS A 75 9.05 -11.19 -0.79
N SER A 76 7.71 -11.17 -0.76
CA SER A 76 6.94 -10.04 -1.30
C SER A 76 6.70 -9.00 -0.22
N VAL A 77 6.83 -7.72 -0.58
CA VAL A 77 6.70 -6.59 0.35
C VAL A 77 5.58 -5.65 -0.12
N ALA A 78 4.75 -5.20 0.81
CA ALA A 78 3.81 -4.11 0.58
C ALA A 78 4.12 -2.97 1.56
N ILE A 79 4.22 -1.75 1.05
CA ILE A 79 4.44 -0.53 1.83
C ILE A 79 3.21 0.35 1.69
N ILE A 80 2.59 0.66 2.83
CA ILE A 80 1.51 1.64 2.92
C ILE A 80 2.08 2.85 3.66
N ALA A 81 2.37 3.93 2.93
CA ALA A 81 2.82 5.19 3.49
C ALA A 81 1.59 6.01 3.87
N VAL A 82 1.40 6.26 5.17
CA VAL A 82 0.31 7.09 5.69
C VAL A 82 0.92 8.42 6.09
N ASP A 83 0.64 9.45 5.29
CA ASP A 83 1.07 10.81 5.60
C ASP A 83 -0.14 11.67 5.98
N PRO A 84 0.01 12.60 6.95
CA PRO A 84 -1.00 13.61 7.18
C PRO A 84 -1.27 14.39 5.89
N THR A 85 -2.54 14.63 5.60
CA THR A 85 -2.94 15.33 4.37
C THR A 85 -2.26 16.69 4.31
N SER A 86 -1.57 17.00 3.21
CA SER A 86 -1.02 18.33 3.00
C SER A 86 -2.17 19.34 2.93
N PRO A 87 -2.22 20.37 3.81
CA PRO A 87 -3.29 21.37 3.80
C PRO A 87 -3.33 22.21 2.52
N PHE A 88 -2.30 22.13 1.67
CA PHE A 88 -2.19 22.90 0.43
C PHE A 88 -2.61 22.14 -0.84
N THR A 89 -2.65 20.80 -0.81
CA THR A 89 -2.89 20.00 -2.04
C THR A 89 -3.96 18.90 -1.88
N GLY A 90 -4.46 18.65 -0.67
CA GLY A 90 -5.49 17.63 -0.43
C GLY A 90 -5.04 16.19 -0.64
N GLY A 91 -3.73 15.96 -0.82
CA GLY A 91 -3.13 14.65 -1.05
C GLY A 91 -2.02 14.29 -0.06
N ALA A 92 -1.67 13.00 -0.02
CA ALA A 92 -0.47 12.52 0.66
C ALA A 92 0.74 12.87 -0.20
N LEU A 93 1.73 13.53 0.41
CA LEU A 93 2.92 14.01 -0.30
C LEU A 93 3.62 12.82 -1.00
N LEU A 94 3.83 12.90 -2.32
CA LEU A 94 4.58 11.92 -3.12
C LEU A 94 6.04 11.70 -2.66
N GLY A 95 6.50 12.43 -1.64
CA GLY A 95 7.88 12.46 -1.18
C GLY A 95 8.42 11.11 -0.72
N ASP A 96 7.59 10.29 -0.08
CA ASP A 96 8.01 8.95 0.35
C ASP A 96 8.23 8.01 -0.85
N ARG A 97 7.43 8.15 -1.91
CA ARG A 97 7.57 7.34 -3.12
C ARG A 97 8.82 7.70 -3.93
N VAL A 98 9.17 8.99 -4.01
CA VAL A 98 10.40 9.44 -4.71
C VAL A 98 11.65 8.87 -4.03
N ARG A 99 11.65 8.81 -2.69
CA ARG A 99 12.75 8.25 -1.88
C ARG A 99 12.88 6.72 -1.95
N MET A 100 11.88 6.02 -2.51
CA MET A 100 11.83 4.55 -2.65
C MET A 100 11.84 4.09 -4.13
N SER A 101 12.33 4.93 -5.03
CA SER A 101 12.39 4.66 -6.47
C SER A 101 13.29 3.47 -6.82
N ASP A 102 14.34 3.24 -6.04
CA ASP A 102 15.32 2.15 -6.17
C ASP A 102 14.73 0.76 -5.88
N ILE A 103 13.75 0.67 -4.96
CA ILE A 103 12.99 -0.57 -4.71
C ILE A 103 11.74 -0.68 -5.59
N GLY A 104 11.21 0.43 -6.11
CA GLY A 104 10.00 0.44 -6.93
C GLY A 104 10.08 -0.41 -8.21
N ARG A 105 11.31 -0.71 -8.68
CA ARG A 105 11.57 -1.57 -9.85
C ARG A 105 11.37 -3.07 -9.62
N PHE A 106 11.33 -3.53 -8.36
CA PHE A 106 11.15 -4.94 -8.07
C PHE A 106 9.71 -5.39 -8.39
N GLU A 107 9.54 -6.59 -8.95
CA GLU A 107 8.20 -7.10 -9.29
C GLU A 107 7.39 -7.47 -8.05
N ASN A 108 8.06 -7.96 -7.00
CA ASN A 108 7.49 -8.41 -5.73
C ASN A 108 7.26 -7.30 -4.69
N ILE A 109 7.27 -6.01 -5.08
CA ILE A 109 6.91 -4.89 -4.22
C ILE A 109 5.62 -4.18 -4.66
N PHE A 110 4.80 -3.76 -3.69
CA PHE A 110 3.68 -2.84 -3.87
C PHE A 110 3.83 -1.63 -2.93
N ILE A 111 3.67 -0.42 -3.45
CA ILE A 111 3.78 0.83 -2.68
C ILE A 111 2.53 1.67 -2.91
N ARG A 112 1.88 2.09 -1.81
CA ARG A 112 0.72 2.98 -1.85
C ARG A 112 0.90 4.09 -0.82
N SER A 113 0.70 5.33 -1.24
CA SER A 113 0.58 6.49 -0.35
C SER A 113 -0.91 6.73 -0.07
N MET A 114 -1.26 6.93 1.19
CA MET A 114 -2.61 7.20 1.67
C MET A 114 -2.59 8.48 2.51
N ALA A 115 -3.63 9.30 2.34
CA ALA A 115 -3.82 10.53 3.10
C ALA A 115 -4.72 10.27 4.31
N THR A 116 -4.42 10.85 5.47
CA THR A 116 -5.36 10.83 6.60
C THR A 116 -6.55 11.73 6.27
N ARG A 117 -7.74 11.16 6.05
CA ARG A 117 -8.96 11.90 5.66
C ARG A 117 -9.47 12.82 6.78
N GLY A 118 -8.73 13.90 7.07
CA GLY A 118 -9.12 14.93 8.03
C GLY A 118 -8.94 14.57 9.52
N SER A 119 -8.41 13.39 9.85
CA SER A 119 -8.04 13.04 11.23
C SER A 119 -6.60 13.51 11.50
N LEU A 120 -6.48 14.68 12.14
CA LEU A 120 -5.29 15.17 12.84
C LEU A 120 -5.11 14.41 14.16
#